data_AF-A0A925YU40-F1
#
_entry.id   AF-A0A925YU40-F1
#
_cell.length_a   1.000
_cell.length_b   1.000
_cell.length_c   1.000
_cell.angle_alpha   90.00
_cell.angle_beta   90.00
_cell.angle_gamma   90.00
#
_symmetry.space_group_name_H-M   'P 1'
#
loop_
_entity.id
_entity.type
_entity.pdbx_description
1 polymer ?
#
loop_
_entity_poly.entity_id
_entity_poly.type
_entity_poly.pdbx_seq_one_letter_code
_entity_poly.pdbx_strand_id
1 'polypeptide(L)'
;ATLNPWISAALSLVIIVVAYLVAGWAFRLTIFGTIFSWEFFTLRKRRFTPADKENKVFSSTQLTQQGVPMRTYGRLINEPENGRLTFAYKPWMVLPEKTVTVALTAPSVGKGLFFSTIRDGDRTSFVLPPRYRGHEEAVVHIYRLEGGVQDAGLLKAWGMLRELFGGRAAKAQVV
;
A
#
# COMPACT_ATOMS: atom_id res chain seq x y z
N ALA A 1 -13.63 46.87 -9.28
CA ALA A 1 -12.18 46.69 -9.12
C ALA A 1 -11.76 45.45 -9.89
N THR A 2 -11.24 45.61 -11.10
CA THR A 2 -10.69 44.50 -11.89
C THR A 2 -9.25 44.28 -11.46
N LEU A 3 -8.95 43.09 -10.94
CA LEU A 3 -7.57 42.67 -10.66
C LEU A 3 -6.73 42.84 -11.93
N ASN A 4 -5.53 43.40 -11.77
CA ASN A 4 -4.58 43.53 -12.87
C ASN A 4 -4.32 42.13 -13.47
N PRO A 5 -4.46 41.93 -14.79
CA PRO A 5 -4.22 40.64 -15.46
C PRO A 5 -2.91 39.97 -15.06
N TRP A 6 -1.85 40.75 -14.83
CA TRP A 6 -0.54 40.26 -14.40
C TRP A 6 -0.54 39.71 -12.97
N ILE A 7 -1.28 40.34 -12.06
CA ILE A 7 -1.43 39.85 -10.67
C ILE A 7 -2.19 38.53 -10.66
N SER A 8 -3.24 38.41 -11.47
CA SER A 8 -3.98 37.14 -11.63
C SER A 8 -3.12 36.05 -12.29
N ALA A 9 -2.26 36.40 -13.25
CA ALA A 9 -1.34 35.44 -13.87
C ALA A 9 -0.30 34.91 -12.89
N ALA A 10 0.32 35.80 -12.09
CA ALA A 10 1.28 35.41 -11.06
C ALA A 10 0.62 34.52 -9.99
N LEU A 11 -0.58 34.88 -9.52
CA LEU A 11 -1.33 34.07 -8.56
C LEU A 11 -1.68 32.68 -9.11
N SER A 12 -2.10 32.62 -10.38
CA SER A 12 -2.41 31.35 -11.05
C SER A 12 -1.18 30.46 -11.15
N LEU A 13 -0.01 31.02 -11.48
CA LEU A 13 1.24 30.27 -11.52
C LEU A 13 1.61 29.67 -10.15
N VAL A 14 1.45 30.44 -9.07
CA VAL A 14 1.68 29.95 -7.70
C VAL A 14 0.75 28.78 -7.38
N ILE A 15 -0.54 28.89 -7.71
CA ILE A 15 -1.52 27.81 -7.50
C ILE A 15 -1.13 26.56 -8.31
N ILE A 16 -0.72 26.71 -9.57
CA ILE A 16 -0.27 25.60 -10.42
C ILE A 16 0.94 24.90 -9.80
N VAL A 17 1.93 25.65 -9.30
CA VAL A 17 3.12 25.08 -8.66
C VAL A 17 2.73 24.28 -7.40
N VAL A 18 1.90 24.84 -6.53
CA VAL A 18 1.44 24.15 -5.31
C VAL A 18 0.65 22.89 -5.68
N ALA A 19 -0.26 22.99 -6.65
CA ALA A 19 -1.05 21.85 -7.13
C ALA A 19 -0.16 20.74 -7.69
N TYR A 20 0.87 21.09 -8.45
CA TYR A 20 1.84 20.13 -8.99
C TYR A 20 2.60 19.37 -7.89
N LEU A 21 3.02 20.06 -6.83
CA LEU A 21 3.71 19.44 -5.69
C LEU A 21 2.81 18.46 -4.92
N VAL A 22 1.52 18.76 -4.81
CA VAL A 22 0.54 17.92 -4.10
C VAL A 22 0.00 16.79 -4.98
N ALA A 23 0.01 16.95 -6.30
CA ALA A 23 -0.59 16.03 -7.26
C ALA A 23 -0.10 14.58 -7.11
N GLY A 24 1.19 14.36 -6.84
CA GLY A 24 1.74 13.02 -6.64
C GLY A 24 1.16 12.28 -5.43
N TRP A 25 0.88 13.01 -4.34
CA TRP A 25 0.26 12.45 -3.13
C TRP A 25 -1.22 12.20 -3.35
N ALA A 26 -1.91 13.19 -3.92
CA ALA A 26 -3.33 13.11 -4.25
C ALA A 26 -3.63 11.96 -5.21
N PHE A 27 -2.79 11.75 -6.22
CA PHE A 27 -2.94 10.63 -7.16
C PHE A 27 -2.87 9.27 -6.46
N ARG A 28 -1.85 9.02 -5.63
CA ARG A 28 -1.71 7.75 -4.91
C ARG A 28 -2.88 7.51 -3.95
N LEU A 29 -3.32 8.55 -3.24
CA LEU A 29 -4.46 8.45 -2.33
C LEU A 29 -5.76 8.17 -3.09
N THR A 30 -5.96 8.80 -4.24
CA THR A 30 -7.13 8.61 -5.10
C THR A 30 -7.18 7.17 -5.63
N ILE A 31 -6.08 6.65 -6.16
CA ILE A 31 -6.01 5.26 -6.65
C ILE A 31 -6.24 4.27 -5.50
N PHE A 32 -5.59 4.49 -4.35
CA PHE A 32 -5.77 3.66 -3.17
C PHE A 32 -7.23 3.64 -2.72
N GLY A 33 -7.83 4.81 -2.51
CA GLY A 33 -9.22 4.95 -2.07
C GLY A 33 -10.23 4.41 -3.08
N THR A 34 -10.00 4.64 -4.37
CA THR A 34 -10.87 4.13 -5.45
C THR A 34 -10.85 2.61 -5.50
N ILE A 35 -9.68 1.98 -5.48
CA ILE A 35 -9.57 0.50 -5.48
C ILE A 35 -10.19 -0.07 -4.19
N PHE A 36 -9.87 0.50 -3.03
CA PHE A 36 -10.44 0.04 -1.76
C PHE A 36 -11.97 0.13 -1.73
N SER A 37 -12.52 1.29 -2.09
CA SER A 37 -13.96 1.52 -2.10
C SER A 37 -14.64 0.61 -3.12
N TRP A 38 -14.11 0.55 -4.34
CA TRP A 38 -14.66 -0.30 -5.40
C TRP A 38 -14.70 -1.77 -4.99
N GLU A 39 -13.63 -2.30 -4.40
CA GLU A 39 -13.56 -3.71 -4.02
C GLU A 39 -14.41 -4.05 -2.80
N PHE A 40 -14.57 -3.09 -1.89
CA PHE A 40 -15.48 -3.20 -0.77
C PHE A 40 -16.94 -3.26 -1.26
N PHE A 41 -17.38 -2.30 -2.09
CA PHE A 41 -18.75 -2.24 -2.58
C PHE A 41 -19.09 -3.36 -3.56
N THR A 42 -18.15 -3.77 -4.43
CA THR A 42 -18.39 -4.87 -5.38
C THR A 42 -18.20 -6.26 -4.77
N LEU A 43 -17.93 -6.35 -3.45
CA LEU A 43 -17.67 -7.58 -2.71
C LEU A 43 -16.68 -8.50 -3.44
N ARG A 44 -15.63 -7.91 -4.03
CA ARG A 44 -14.71 -8.61 -4.94
C ARG A 44 -14.06 -9.82 -4.30
N LYS A 45 -13.96 -9.87 -2.97
CA LYS A 45 -13.52 -11.03 -2.18
C LYS A 45 -14.18 -12.35 -2.57
N ARG A 46 -15.43 -12.34 -3.03
CA ARG A 46 -16.17 -13.55 -3.45
C ARG A 46 -15.75 -14.09 -4.83
N ARG A 47 -15.16 -13.25 -5.68
CA ARG A 47 -14.77 -13.57 -7.05
C ARG A 47 -13.26 -13.54 -7.27
N PHE A 48 -12.51 -13.37 -6.19
CA PHE A 48 -11.07 -13.24 -6.23
C PHE A 48 -10.42 -14.51 -5.68
N THR A 49 -9.38 -14.98 -6.36
CA THR A 49 -8.52 -16.07 -5.92
C THR A 49 -7.09 -15.58 -6.08
N PRO A 50 -6.25 -15.60 -5.02
CA PRO A 50 -4.84 -15.26 -5.13
C PRO A 50 -4.14 -16.16 -6.16
N ALA A 51 -3.27 -15.58 -6.99
CA ALA A 51 -2.49 -16.35 -7.95
C ALA A 51 -1.12 -16.73 -7.37
N ASP A 52 -0.59 -17.88 -7.74
CA ASP A 52 0.65 -18.42 -7.15
C ASP A 52 1.91 -17.60 -7.51
N LYS A 53 1.90 -16.96 -8.69
CA LYS A 53 3.07 -16.24 -9.22
C LYS A 53 3.07 -14.75 -8.92
N GLU A 54 1.93 -14.07 -9.07
CA GLU A 54 1.86 -12.62 -8.89
C GLU A 54 0.54 -12.16 -8.26
N ASN A 55 0.62 -11.25 -7.29
CA ASN A 55 -0.55 -10.68 -6.63
C ASN A 55 -0.47 -9.16 -6.58
N LYS A 56 -1.60 -8.48 -6.79
CA LYS A 56 -1.65 -7.02 -6.77
C LYS A 56 -1.81 -6.51 -5.35
N VAL A 57 -0.81 -5.77 -4.87
CA VAL A 57 -0.73 -5.28 -3.48
C VAL A 57 -0.27 -3.82 -3.46
N PHE A 58 -0.42 -3.17 -2.30
CA PHE A 58 0.08 -1.81 -2.08
C PHE A 58 1.33 -1.82 -1.19
N SER A 59 2.29 -0.95 -1.50
CA SER A 59 3.47 -0.74 -0.64
C SER A 59 3.11 -0.03 0.68
N SER A 60 3.84 -0.36 1.74
CA SER A 60 3.72 0.29 3.05
C SER A 60 5.07 0.85 3.53
N THR A 61 5.17 1.17 4.82
CA THR A 61 6.28 1.93 5.44
C THR A 61 7.64 1.26 5.30
N GLN A 62 7.72 -0.07 5.32
CA GLN A 62 9.00 -0.78 5.16
C GLN A 62 9.62 -0.52 3.77
N LEU A 63 8.81 -0.57 2.72
CA LEU A 63 9.26 -0.34 1.34
C LEU A 63 9.65 1.13 1.08
N THR A 64 9.19 2.05 1.92
CA THR A 64 9.60 3.47 1.84
C THR A 64 11.09 3.65 2.10
N GLN A 65 11.71 2.79 2.93
CA GLN A 65 13.16 2.81 3.18
C GLN A 65 13.97 2.39 1.94
N GLN A 66 13.36 1.64 1.03
CA GLN A 66 13.97 1.21 -0.24
C GLN A 66 13.64 2.17 -1.40
N GLY A 67 13.05 3.34 -1.11
CA GLY A 67 12.72 4.36 -2.11
C GLY A 67 11.38 4.13 -2.84
N VAL A 68 10.58 3.14 -2.44
CA VAL A 68 9.23 2.94 -3.00
C VAL A 68 8.24 3.80 -2.20
N PRO A 69 7.52 4.74 -2.83
CA PRO A 69 6.59 5.59 -2.10
C PRO A 69 5.47 4.78 -1.44
N MET A 70 4.98 5.24 -0.28
CA MET A 70 3.86 4.62 0.42
C MET A 70 2.58 4.60 -0.43
N ARG A 71 1.76 3.54 -0.31
CA ARG A 71 0.51 3.33 -1.06
C ARG A 71 0.71 3.25 -2.59
N THR A 72 1.88 2.83 -3.03
CA THR A 72 2.12 2.58 -4.44
C THR A 72 1.48 1.25 -4.82
N TYR A 73 0.61 1.28 -5.83
CA TYR A 73 -0.01 0.09 -6.37
C TYR A 73 0.97 -0.68 -7.25
N GLY A 74 1.15 -1.96 -6.97
CA GLY A 74 2.08 -2.81 -7.70
C GLY A 74 1.72 -4.28 -7.62
N ARG A 75 2.66 -5.11 -8.07
CA ARG A 75 2.58 -6.56 -8.11
C ARG A 75 3.69 -7.13 -7.22
N LEU A 76 3.30 -7.99 -6.29
CA LEU A 76 4.22 -8.83 -5.54
C LEU A 76 4.40 -10.13 -6.32
N ILE A 77 5.58 -10.30 -6.89
CA ILE A 77 5.99 -11.45 -7.68
C ILE A 77 6.72 -12.41 -6.76
N ASN A 78 6.25 -13.66 -6.75
CA ASN A 78 6.92 -14.77 -6.10
C ASN A 78 7.88 -15.39 -7.13
N GLU A 79 9.18 -15.34 -6.88
CA GLU A 79 10.18 -16.03 -7.69
C GLU A 79 10.62 -17.32 -6.98
N PRO A 80 9.91 -18.45 -7.18
CA PRO A 80 10.18 -19.70 -6.49
C PRO A 80 11.56 -20.28 -6.82
N GLU A 81 12.13 -19.94 -7.97
CA GLU A 81 13.46 -20.41 -8.41
C GLU A 81 14.60 -19.83 -7.56
N ASN A 82 14.47 -18.56 -7.15
CA ASN A 82 15.49 -17.86 -6.35
C ASN A 82 15.10 -17.73 -4.86
N GLY A 83 13.89 -18.17 -4.50
CA GLY A 83 13.32 -17.94 -3.17
C GLY A 83 13.13 -16.45 -2.83
N ARG A 84 13.05 -15.59 -3.86
CA ARG A 84 13.01 -14.13 -3.70
C ARG A 84 11.61 -13.58 -3.92
N LEU A 85 11.30 -12.52 -3.17
CA LEU A 85 10.09 -11.73 -3.35
C LEU A 85 10.46 -10.44 -4.07
N THR A 86 9.82 -10.18 -5.21
CA THR A 86 10.09 -8.98 -6.01
C THR A 86 8.82 -8.13 -6.10
N PHE A 87 8.91 -6.86 -5.73
CA PHE A 87 7.82 -5.91 -5.88
C PHE A 87 8.01 -5.07 -7.15
N ALA A 88 7.14 -5.26 -8.12
CA ALA A 88 7.12 -4.53 -9.38
C ALA A 88 6.02 -3.46 -9.37
N TYR A 89 6.35 -2.21 -9.70
CA TYR A 89 5.39 -1.12 -9.76
C TYR A 89 5.67 -0.15 -10.91
N LYS A 90 4.62 0.50 -11.41
CA LYS A 90 4.74 1.58 -12.41
C LYS A 90 4.49 2.91 -11.72
N PRO A 91 5.48 3.82 -11.65
CA PRO A 91 5.24 5.16 -11.11
C PRO A 91 4.12 5.85 -11.91
N TRP A 92 3.19 6.52 -11.22
CA TRP A 92 1.99 7.11 -11.85
C TRP A 92 1.16 6.14 -12.71
N MET A 93 1.35 4.82 -12.57
CA MET A 93 0.77 3.76 -13.39
C MET A 93 1.14 3.77 -14.90
N VAL A 94 1.84 4.80 -15.39
CA VAL A 94 2.18 4.98 -16.81
C VAL A 94 3.69 5.00 -17.09
N LEU A 95 4.52 5.29 -16.09
CA LEU A 95 5.98 5.34 -16.25
C LEU A 95 6.59 3.93 -16.33
N PRO A 96 7.86 3.80 -16.77
CA PRO A 96 8.56 2.53 -16.84
C PRO A 96 8.48 1.75 -15.53
N GLU A 97 8.31 0.44 -15.65
CA GLU A 97 8.20 -0.45 -14.50
C GLU A 97 9.51 -0.45 -13.70
N LYS A 98 9.38 -0.33 -12.38
CA LYS A 98 10.46 -0.42 -11.42
C LYS A 98 10.26 -1.66 -10.56
N THR A 99 11.32 -2.42 -10.37
CA THR A 99 11.33 -3.64 -9.54
C THR A 99 12.24 -3.44 -8.33
N VAL A 100 11.77 -3.87 -7.16
CA VAL A 100 12.54 -3.83 -5.92
C VAL A 100 12.48 -5.19 -5.25
N THR A 101 13.64 -5.76 -4.90
CA THR A 101 13.72 -7.01 -4.15
C THR A 101 13.38 -6.78 -2.69
N VAL A 102 12.48 -7.60 -2.15
CA VAL A 102 11.95 -7.49 -0.80
C VAL A 102 12.55 -8.62 0.01
N ALA A 103 13.38 -8.27 0.99
CA ALA A 103 13.83 -9.21 2.00
C ALA A 103 12.88 -9.14 3.19
N LEU A 104 12.18 -10.25 3.47
CA LEU A 104 11.35 -10.43 4.65
C LEU A 104 12.09 -11.36 5.61
N THR A 105 12.18 -11.00 6.89
CA THR A 105 12.93 -11.82 7.87
C THR A 105 12.02 -12.74 8.66
N ALA A 106 10.86 -12.26 9.12
CA ALA A 106 9.87 -13.06 9.82
C ALA A 106 8.46 -12.62 9.43
N PRO A 107 8.03 -12.90 8.17
CA PRO A 107 6.81 -12.32 7.68
C PRO A 107 5.56 -13.06 8.15
N SER A 108 4.52 -12.30 8.49
CA SER A 108 3.20 -12.80 8.85
C SER A 108 2.09 -12.03 8.14
N VAL A 109 0.92 -12.66 8.00
CA VAL A 109 -0.28 -12.00 7.45
C VAL A 109 -1.15 -11.54 8.61
N GLY A 110 -1.19 -10.24 8.84
CA GLY A 110 -2.11 -9.60 9.77
C GLY A 110 -3.52 -9.56 9.22
N LYS A 111 -4.46 -10.23 9.86
CA LYS A 111 -5.89 -10.21 9.55
C LYS A 111 -6.56 -9.03 10.26
N GLY A 112 -6.87 -7.97 9.52
CA GLY A 112 -7.58 -6.80 10.04
C GLY A 112 -9.09 -6.86 9.80
N LEU A 113 -9.85 -6.01 10.50
CA LEU A 113 -11.31 -5.96 10.41
C LEU A 113 -11.83 -5.57 9.01
N PHE A 114 -11.06 -4.74 8.29
CA PHE A 114 -11.43 -4.22 6.96
C PHE A 114 -10.53 -4.71 5.83
N PHE A 115 -9.25 -4.92 6.11
CA PHE A 115 -8.25 -5.35 5.15
C PHE A 115 -7.11 -6.08 5.84
N SER A 116 -6.35 -6.82 5.06
CA SER A 116 -5.27 -7.68 5.55
C SER A 116 -3.92 -7.06 5.18
N THR A 117 -2.86 -7.36 5.91
CA THR A 117 -1.54 -6.77 5.68
C THR A 117 -0.44 -7.79 5.83
N ILE A 118 0.58 -7.72 4.97
CA ILE A 118 1.80 -8.50 5.16
C ILE A 118 2.72 -7.67 6.06
N ARG A 119 3.11 -8.25 7.18
CA ARG A 119 3.98 -7.65 8.19
C ARG A 119 5.28 -8.41 8.24
N ASP A 120 6.33 -7.72 8.65
CA ASP A 120 7.63 -8.28 8.97
C ASP A 120 7.98 -7.82 10.39
N GLY A 121 7.71 -8.69 11.37
CA GLY A 121 7.68 -8.32 12.79
C GLY A 121 6.69 -7.17 13.09
N ASP A 122 7.22 -6.06 13.61
CA ASP A 122 6.39 -4.90 13.98
C ASP A 122 6.09 -3.95 12.81
N ARG A 123 6.74 -4.10 11.65
CA ARG A 123 6.55 -3.22 10.50
C ARG A 123 5.58 -3.81 9.49
N THR A 124 4.81 -2.94 8.85
CA THR A 124 3.93 -3.32 7.73
C THR A 124 4.72 -3.21 6.42
N SER A 125 4.85 -4.31 5.70
CA SER A 125 5.51 -4.36 4.39
C SER A 125 4.54 -4.03 3.27
N PHE A 126 3.38 -4.69 3.28
CA PHE A 126 2.35 -4.52 2.26
C PHE A 126 0.96 -4.39 2.83
N VAL A 127 0.14 -3.61 2.15
CA VAL A 127 -1.30 -3.52 2.38
C VAL A 127 -2.02 -4.33 1.31
N LEU A 128 -2.79 -5.33 1.74
CA LEU A 128 -3.60 -6.14 0.85
C LEU A 128 -4.95 -5.44 0.64
N PRO A 129 -5.40 -5.27 -0.62
CA PRO A 129 -6.74 -4.76 -0.88
C PRO A 129 -7.85 -5.63 -0.24
N PRO A 130 -9.08 -5.08 -0.05
CA PRO A 130 -10.19 -5.82 0.56
C PRO A 130 -10.57 -7.14 -0.12
N ARG A 131 -10.15 -7.35 -1.38
CA ARG A 131 -10.33 -8.61 -2.12
C ARG A 131 -9.65 -9.82 -1.45
N TYR A 132 -8.59 -9.61 -0.67
CA TYR A 132 -7.83 -10.69 -0.02
C TYR A 132 -8.48 -11.17 1.29
N ARG A 133 -9.56 -10.53 1.72
CA ARG A 133 -10.28 -10.90 2.94
C ARG A 133 -10.91 -12.28 2.79
N GLY A 134 -10.52 -13.22 3.65
CA GLY A 134 -10.90 -14.63 3.60
C GLY A 134 -9.96 -15.49 2.76
N HIS A 135 -8.87 -14.93 2.25
CA HIS A 135 -7.82 -15.62 1.49
C HIS A 135 -6.45 -15.49 2.15
N GLU A 136 -6.39 -15.12 3.43
CA GLU A 136 -5.16 -14.89 4.18
C GLU A 136 -4.29 -16.15 4.23
N GLU A 137 -4.90 -17.30 4.47
CA GLU A 137 -4.22 -18.60 4.52
C GLU A 137 -3.62 -18.97 3.15
N ALA A 138 -4.33 -18.64 2.06
CA ALA A 138 -3.81 -18.85 0.70
C ALA A 138 -2.60 -17.95 0.42
N VAL A 139 -2.62 -16.69 0.87
CA VAL A 139 -1.48 -15.77 0.76
C VAL A 139 -0.28 -16.27 1.55
N VAL A 140 -0.49 -16.78 2.77
CA VAL A 140 0.56 -17.41 3.58
C VAL A 140 1.19 -18.58 2.85
N HIS A 141 0.38 -19.45 2.25
CA HIS A 141 0.86 -20.62 1.53
C HIS A 141 1.66 -20.25 0.27
N ILE A 142 1.13 -19.35 -0.56
CA ILE A 142 1.76 -18.91 -1.81
C ILE A 142 3.14 -18.31 -1.53
N TYR A 143 3.22 -17.40 -0.55
CA TYR A 143 4.45 -16.68 -0.25
C TYR A 143 5.32 -17.34 0.83
N ARG A 144 4.97 -18.55 1.28
CA ARG A 144 5.68 -19.31 2.32
C ARG A 144 5.99 -18.47 3.56
N LEU A 145 4.99 -17.73 4.03
CA LEU A 145 5.16 -16.80 5.15
C LEU A 145 5.17 -17.58 6.47
N GLU A 146 6.36 -17.76 7.05
CA GLU A 146 6.57 -18.61 8.25
C GLU A 146 5.75 -18.16 9.47
N GLY A 147 5.47 -16.85 9.58
CA GLY A 147 4.73 -16.28 10.71
C GLY A 147 3.22 -16.51 10.69
N GLY A 148 2.68 -17.18 9.67
CA GLY A 148 1.28 -17.57 9.57
C GLY A 148 0.30 -16.40 9.51
N VAL A 149 -0.98 -16.70 9.78
CA VAL A 149 -2.04 -15.68 9.93
C VAL A 149 -2.10 -15.24 11.38
N GLN A 150 -1.97 -13.93 11.63
CA GLN A 150 -2.07 -13.32 12.95
C GLN A 150 -3.27 -12.38 12.99
N ASP A 151 -4.11 -12.48 14.03
CA ASP A 151 -5.21 -11.54 14.20
C ASP A 151 -4.69 -10.16 14.60
N ALA A 152 -4.94 -9.17 13.74
CA ALA A 152 -4.72 -7.77 14.07
C ALA A 152 -5.97 -7.27 14.80
N GLY A 153 -6.01 -7.46 16.13
CA GLY A 153 -7.14 -7.07 16.99
C GLY A 153 -7.60 -5.61 16.84
N LEU A 154 -8.80 -5.28 17.33
CA LEU A 154 -9.49 -3.98 17.14
C LEU A 154 -8.62 -2.73 17.44
N LEU A 155 -7.80 -2.77 18.49
CA LEU A 155 -6.90 -1.66 18.84
C LEU A 155 -5.80 -1.45 17.79
N LYS A 156 -5.30 -2.54 17.20
CA LYS A 156 -4.36 -2.49 16.07
C LYS A 156 -5.06 -2.04 14.79
N ALA A 157 -6.33 -2.38 14.60
CA ALA A 157 -7.14 -1.87 13.47
C ALA A 157 -7.34 -0.34 13.54
N TRP A 158 -7.51 0.22 14.75
CA TRP A 158 -7.53 1.68 14.93
C TRP A 158 -6.17 2.34 14.67
N GLY A 159 -5.07 1.71 15.14
CA GLY A 159 -3.72 2.14 14.80
C GLY A 159 -3.45 2.11 13.30
N MET A 160 -3.95 1.08 12.62
CA MET A 160 -3.86 0.91 11.17
C MET A 160 -4.70 1.94 10.41
N LEU A 161 -5.89 2.29 10.91
CA LEU A 161 -6.68 3.41 10.39
C LEU A 161 -5.91 4.73 10.54
N ARG A 162 -5.24 4.95 11.67
CA ARG A 162 -4.42 6.15 11.89
C ARG A 162 -3.19 6.20 10.98
N GLU A 163 -2.57 5.07 10.70
CA GLU A 163 -1.51 4.94 9.69
C GLU A 163 -2.05 5.17 8.26
N LEU A 164 -3.29 4.76 7.99
CA LEU A 164 -3.98 5.03 6.73
C LEU A 164 -4.30 6.52 6.53
N PHE A 165 -4.55 7.30 7.58
CA PHE A 165 -4.96 8.70 7.49
C PHE A 165 -3.85 9.74 7.72
N GLY A 166 -2.59 9.34 7.98
CA GLY A 166 -1.44 10.25 7.79
C GLY A 166 -0.59 10.61 9.00
N GLY A 167 -0.47 9.75 10.03
CA GLY A 167 0.48 9.97 11.11
C GLY A 167 1.70 9.08 11.01
N ARG A 168 2.90 9.67 10.86
CA ARG A 168 4.17 9.01 11.21
C ARG A 168 3.98 8.35 12.58
N ALA A 169 3.96 7.02 12.65
CA ALA A 169 3.89 6.33 13.92
C ALA A 169 5.22 6.55 14.66
N ALA A 170 5.27 7.59 15.47
CA ALA A 170 6.25 7.68 16.54
C ALA A 170 6.07 6.42 17.39
N LYS A 171 7.11 5.59 17.40
CA LYS A 171 7.24 4.46 18.31
C LYS A 171 6.96 4.94 19.74
N ALA A 172 5.94 4.40 20.38
CA ALA A 172 5.92 4.34 21.83
C ALA A 172 6.71 3.08 22.21
N GLN A 173 8.03 3.23 22.40
CA GLN A 173 8.77 2.29 23.23
C GLN A 173 8.26 2.48 24.66
N VAL A 174 7.59 1.47 25.18
CA VAL A 174 7.40 1.34 26.62
C VAL A 174 8.60 0.53 27.11
N VAL A 175 9.44 1.20 27.91
CA VAL A 175 10.50 0.60 28.75
C VAL A 175 9.84 -0.13 29.90
#